data_AF-A0A661UGM3-F1
#
_entry.id   AF-A0A661UGM3-F1
#
_cell.length_a   1.000
_cell.length_b   1.000
_cell.length_c   1.000
_cell.angle_alpha   90.00
_cell.angle_beta   90.00
_cell.angle_gamma   90.00
#
_symmetry.space_group_name_H-M   'P 1'
#
loop_
_entity.id
_entity.type
_entity.pdbx_description
1 polymer ?
#
loop_
_entity_poly.entity_id
_entity_poly.type
_entity_poly.pdbx_seq_one_letter_code
_entity_poly.pdbx_strand_id
1 'polypeptide(L)' 'KITAMRVITMGVIKEFQGRGIDTVFYTKNFQMANSHKKLNIENAEMSWILETNTMMNRIASNLGGWVHKTYRILDKKIQ' A
#
# COMPACT_ATOMS: atom_id res chain seq x y z
N LYS A 1 14.10 -2.36 16.82
CA LYS A 1 12.81 -3.10 16.74
C LYS A 1 12.11 -2.63 15.47
N ILE A 2 11.66 -3.53 14.58
CA ILE A 2 10.93 -3.16 13.36
C ILE A 2 9.45 -3.05 13.71
N THR A 3 8.85 -1.89 13.47
CA THR A 3 7.44 -1.59 13.84
C THR A 3 6.56 -1.22 12.65
N ALA A 4 7.14 -1.07 11.47
CA ALA A 4 6.40 -0.75 10.25
C ALA A 4 6.85 -1.62 9.09
N MET A 5 5.94 -1.86 8.15
CA MET A 5 6.20 -2.60 6.91
C MET A 5 5.78 -1.80 5.68
N ARG A 6 6.51 -1.97 4.58
CA ARG A 6 6.18 -1.40 3.26
C ARG A 6 5.58 -2.48 2.38
N VAL A 7 4.44 -2.20 1.76
CA VAL A 7 4.00 -2.96 0.59
C VAL A 7 4.83 -2.50 -0.59
N ILE A 8 5.75 -3.33 -1.08
CA ILE A 8 6.64 -2.91 -2.18
C ILE A 8 5.87 -2.85 -3.50
N THR A 9 5.14 -3.93 -3.80
CA THR A 9 4.28 -4.06 -4.98
C THR A 9 2.99 -4.75 -4.60
N MET A 10 1.92 -4.38 -5.29
CA MET A 10 0.66 -5.10 -5.20
C MET A 10 -0.16 -4.92 -6.47
N GLY A 11 -0.82 -5.99 -6.89
CA GLY A 11 -1.71 -5.97 -8.05
C GLY A 11 -2.59 -7.20 -8.09
N VAL A 12 -3.76 -7.02 -8.68
CA VAL A 12 -4.66 -8.10 -9.08
C VAL A 12 -4.76 -8.03 -10.60
N ILE A 13 -4.62 -9.17 -11.26
CA ILE A 13 -4.77 -9.23 -12.73
C ILE A 13 -6.19 -8.82 -13.13
N LYS A 14 -6.33 -8.25 -14.33
CA LYS A 14 -7.52 -7.51 -14.76
C LYS A 14 -8.82 -8.31 -14.63
N GLU A 15 -8.76 -9.61 -14.90
CA GLU A 15 -9.87 -10.57 -14.86
C GLU A 15 -10.50 -10.71 -13.46
N PHE A 16 -9.72 -10.40 -12.42
CA PHE A 16 -10.09 -10.57 -11.01
C PHE A 16 -10.18 -9.24 -10.25
N GLN A 17 -9.97 -8.10 -10.90
CA GLN A 17 -10.14 -6.77 -10.29
C GLN A 17 -11.62 -6.48 -9.95
N GLY A 18 -11.85 -5.56 -9.02
CA GLY A 18 -13.21 -5.16 -8.61
C GLY A 18 -13.94 -6.17 -7.71
N ARG A 19 -13.26 -7.25 -7.29
CA ARG A 19 -13.83 -8.32 -6.44
C ARG A 19 -13.40 -8.21 -4.96
N GLY A 20 -12.68 -7.15 -4.58
CA GLY A 20 -12.17 -6.94 -3.22
C GLY A 20 -10.97 -7.81 -2.81
N ILE A 21 -10.36 -8.53 -3.77
CA ILE A 21 -9.22 -9.42 -3.53
C ILE A 21 -8.01 -8.67 -2.99
N ASP A 22 -7.76 -7.47 -3.52
CA ASP A 22 -6.76 -6.52 -3.06
C ASP A 22 -6.90 -6.23 -1.55
N THR A 23 -8.12 -5.92 -1.10
CA THR A 23 -8.43 -5.62 0.31
C THR A 23 -8.17 -6.83 1.21
N VAL A 24 -8.54 -8.03 0.75
CA VAL A 24 -8.25 -9.29 1.47
C VAL A 24 -6.76 -9.49 1.63
N PHE A 25 -5.98 -9.29 0.56
CA PHE A 25 -4.55 -9.43 0.63
C PHE A 25 -3.91 -8.43 1.60
N TYR A 26 -4.28 -7.15 1.59
CA TYR A 26 -3.77 -6.19 2.57
C TYR A 26 -4.08 -6.62 4.00
N THR A 27 -5.34 -6.94 4.27
CA THR A 27 -5.82 -7.30 5.61
C THR A 27 -5.17 -8.57 6.12
N LYS A 28 -5.07 -9.61 5.29
CA LYS A 28 -4.45 -10.89 5.68
C LYS A 28 -2.94 -10.77 5.90
N ASN A 29 -2.23 -10.02 5.05
CA ASN A 29 -0.81 -9.79 5.23
C ASN A 29 -0.54 -9.01 6.53
N PHE A 30 -1.33 -7.98 6.82
CA PHE A 30 -1.20 -7.21 8.06
C PHE A 30 -1.51 -8.06 9.31
N GLN A 31 -2.59 -8.85 9.29
CA GLN A 31 -2.93 -9.79 10.37
C GLN A 31 -1.80 -10.81 10.61
N MET A 32 -1.25 -11.37 9.53
CA MET A 32 -0.14 -12.32 9.62
C MET A 32 1.10 -11.66 10.24
N ALA A 33 1.45 -10.45 9.79
CA ALA A 33 2.57 -9.69 10.33
C ALA A 33 2.40 -9.38 11.82
N ASN A 34 1.20 -8.96 12.25
CA ASN A 34 0.91 -8.66 13.66
C ASN A 34 0.89 -9.90 14.55
N SER A 35 0.47 -11.06 14.02
CA SER A 35 0.46 -12.32 14.78
C SER A 35 1.85 -12.90 15.04
N HIS A 36 2.88 -12.42 14.34
CA HIS A 36 4.18 -13.04 14.37
C HIS A 36 4.96 -12.61 15.62
N LYS A 37 5.16 -13.51 16.59
CA LYS A 37 5.74 -13.20 17.93
C LYS A 37 7.07 -12.42 17.94
N LYS A 38 7.86 -12.48 16.86
CA LYS A 38 9.14 -11.77 16.72
C LYS A 38 9.02 -10.40 16.03
N LEU A 39 7.89 -10.16 15.35
CA LEU A 39 7.59 -8.91 14.66
C LEU A 39 6.53 -8.17 15.47
N ASN A 40 6.79 -6.89 15.74
CA ASN A 40 5.84 -6.03 16.43
C ASN A 40 5.42 -4.95 15.45
N ILE A 41 4.86 -5.38 14.32
CA ILE A 41 4.35 -4.47 13.31
C ILE A 41 3.11 -3.80 13.89
N GLU A 42 3.11 -2.47 13.85
CA GLU A 42 2.02 -1.63 14.32
C GLU A 42 1.38 -0.90 13.14
N ASN A 43 2.17 -0.64 12.09
CA ASN A 43 1.74 0.12 10.92
C ASN A 43 2.22 -0.52 9.61
N ALA A 44 1.50 -0.25 8.53
CA ALA A 44 1.92 -0.58 7.18
C ALA A 44 1.72 0.64 6.27
N GLU A 45 2.62 0.82 5.31
CA GLU A 45 2.50 1.85 4.28
C GLU A 45 2.45 1.22 2.89
N MET A 46 1.70 1.86 1.98
CA MET A 46 1.28 1.31 0.69
C MET A 46 2.14 1.77 -0.49
N SER A 47 3.39 2.15 -0.23
CA SER A 47 4.32 2.67 -1.23
C SER A 47 3.84 3.97 -1.87
N TRP A 48 4.41 4.30 -3.03
CA TRP A 48 3.98 5.43 -3.84
C TRP A 48 2.77 5.06 -4.69
N ILE A 49 1.66 5.75 -4.42
CA ILE A 49 0.46 5.68 -5.24
C ILE A 49 0.39 6.98 -6.05
N LEU A 50 0.19 6.86 -7.36
CA LEU A 50 -0.04 8.03 -8.22
C LEU A 50 -1.31 8.75 -7.77
N GLU A 51 -1.27 10.08 -7.72
CA GLU A 51 -2.41 10.93 -7.34
C GLU A 51 -3.63 10.68 -8.24
N THR A 52 -3.40 10.32 -9.49
CA THR A 52 -4.43 9.98 -10.49
C THR A 52 -4.96 8.55 -10.39
N ASN A 53 -4.35 7.67 -9.59
CA ASN A 53 -4.84 6.31 -9.39
C ASN A 53 -5.95 6.30 -8.33
N THR A 54 -7.15 6.71 -8.74
CA THR A 54 -8.31 6.86 -7.86
C THR A 54 -8.69 5.55 -7.14
N MET A 55 -8.51 4.40 -7.80
CA MET A 55 -8.80 3.09 -7.22
C MET A 55 -7.87 2.78 -6.04
N MET A 56 -6.56 2.92 -6.23
CA MET A 56 -5.60 2.64 -5.15
C MET A 56 -5.70 3.66 -4.00
N ASN A 57 -5.94 4.93 -4.29
CA ASN A 57 -6.16 5.94 -3.25
C ASN A 57 -7.43 5.62 -2.42
N ARG A 58 -8.51 5.16 -3.07
CA ARG A 58 -9.72 4.72 -2.36
C ARG A 58 -9.44 3.50 -1.47
N ILE A 59 -8.68 2.51 -1.96
CA ILE A 59 -8.30 1.34 -1.15
C ILE A 59 -7.49 1.78 0.08
N ALA A 60 -6.49 2.65 -0.11
CA ALA A 60 -5.67 3.15 0.99
C ALA A 60 -6.51 3.87 2.05
N SER A 61 -7.44 4.74 1.64
CA SER A 61 -8.33 5.43 2.55
C SER A 61 -9.30 4.48 3.27
N ASN A 62 -9.88 3.49 2.56
CA ASN A 62 -10.78 2.50 3.14
C ASN A 62 -10.09 1.60 4.18
N LEU A 63 -8.78 1.38 4.05
CA LEU A 63 -7.96 0.65 5.02
C LEU A 63 -7.53 1.52 6.22
N GLY A 64 -8.00 2.78 6.30
CA GLY A 64 -7.65 3.72 7.37
C GLY A 64 -6.32 4.44 7.14
N GLY A 65 -5.73 4.33 5.94
CA GLY A 65 -4.52 5.04 5.57
C GLY A 65 -4.74 6.53 5.33
N TRP A 66 -3.68 7.31 5.50
CA TRP A 66 -3.64 8.75 5.20
C TRP A 66 -2.42 9.07 4.33
N VAL A 67 -2.49 10.15 3.55
CA VAL A 67 -1.36 10.60 2.73
C VAL A 67 -0.29 11.19 3.65
N HIS A 68 0.83 10.47 3.81
CA HIS A 68 1.94 10.95 4.62
C HIS A 68 2.76 12.05 3.92
N LYS A 69 3.05 11.86 2.62
CA LYS A 69 3.85 12.79 1.80
C LYS A 69 3.39 12.73 0.35
N THR A 70 3.46 13.87 -0.32
CA THR A 70 3.22 14.01 -1.75
C THR A 70 4.52 14.42 -2.44
N TYR A 71 4.93 13.65 -3.45
CA TYR A 71 6.11 13.93 -4.26
C TYR A 71 5.71 14.36 -5.67
N ARG A 72 6.60 15.07 -6.37
CA ARG A 72 6.47 15.42 -7.78
C ARG A 72 7.68 14.87 -8.52
N ILE A 73 7.43 14.16 -9.62
CA ILE A 73 8.50 13.68 -10.50
C ILE A 73 8.75 14.79 -11.52
N LEU A 74 9.98 15.31 -11.52
CA LEU A 74 10.45 16.32 -12.46
C LEU A 74 11.50 15.67 -13.35
N ASP A 75 11.44 15.97 -14.65
CA ASP A 75 12.45 15.56 -15.62
C ASP A 75 13.10 16.80 -16.24
N LYS A 76 14.41 16.75 -16.42
CA LYS A 76 15.21 17.79 -17.08
C LYS A 76 16.17 17.10 -18.04
N LYS A 77 16.03 17.41 -19.33
CA LYS A 77 17.02 17.02 -20.33
C LYS A 77 18.35 17.69 -20.00
N ILE A 78 19.39 16.88 -19.88
CA ILE A 78 20.78 17.36 -19.80
C ILE A 78 21.21 17.63 -21.25
N GLN A 79 21.67 18.86 -21.50
CA GLN A 79 22.28 19.24 -22.78
C GLN A 79 23.75 18.84 -22.81
#